data_AF-A0A925KCA8-F1
#
_entry.id   AF-A0A925KCA8-F1
#
_cell.length_a   1.000
_cell.length_b   1.000
_cell.length_c   1.000
_cell.angle_alpha   90.00
_cell.angle_beta   90.00
_cell.angle_gamma   90.00
#
_symmetry.space_group_name_H-M   'P 1'
#
loop_
_entity.id
_entity.type
_entity.pdbx_description
1 polymer ?
#
loop_
_entity_poly.entity_id
_entity_poly.type
_entity_poly.pdbx_seq_one_letter_code
_entity_poly.pdbx_strand_id
1 'polypeptide(L)' 'MKQGPLASCRYGAWAALAALWLAAAPAAAAANDPGALRVWTRSSNDGRKTYDAIAAAFTAKTGIRVEYFNAT' A
#
# COMPACT_ATOMS: atom_id res chain seq x y z
N MET A 1 54.96 26.94 -13.57
CA MET A 1 54.21 25.67 -13.45
C MET A 1 52.80 26.05 -13.01
N LYS A 2 51.86 26.35 -13.92
CA LYS A 2 50.95 25.46 -14.69
C LYS A 2 49.89 24.73 -13.83
N GLN A 3 48.66 25.27 -13.91
CA GLN A 3 47.31 24.65 -13.90
C GLN A 3 46.79 23.95 -12.64
N GLY A 4 45.72 24.53 -12.07
CA GLY A 4 44.79 23.84 -11.17
C GLY A 4 43.74 23.03 -11.93
N PRO A 5 43.20 22.00 -11.26
CA PRO A 5 41.76 21.79 -11.17
C PRO A 5 41.42 21.52 -9.68
N LEU A 6 40.22 21.78 -9.18
CA LEU A 6 39.09 20.88 -9.37
C LEU A 6 37.83 21.67 -8.99
N ALA A 7 37.04 21.98 -10.00
CA ALA A 7 35.61 22.08 -9.83
C ALA A 7 35.09 20.76 -9.23
N SER A 8 33.95 20.87 -8.56
CA SER A 8 33.07 19.75 -8.18
C SER A 8 33.30 19.18 -6.77
N CYS A 9 32.59 19.76 -5.80
CA CYS A 9 31.61 18.96 -5.06
C CYS A 9 30.53 19.83 -4.41
N ARG A 10 29.86 20.69 -5.19
CA ARG A 10 28.62 21.39 -4.79
C ARG A 10 27.38 20.48 -4.78
N TYR A 11 27.59 19.17 -4.67
CA TYR A 11 26.53 18.14 -4.74
C TYR A 11 26.31 17.37 -3.42
N GLY A 12 27.14 17.59 -2.39
CA GLY A 12 27.02 16.85 -1.13
C GLY A 12 25.80 17.22 -0.28
N ALA A 13 25.38 18.49 -0.32
CA ALA A 13 24.29 18.97 0.53
C ALA A 13 22.90 18.51 0.04
N TRP A 14 22.71 18.33 -1.27
CA TRP A 14 21.43 17.88 -1.83
C TRP A 14 21.22 16.38 -1.65
N ALA A 15 22.28 15.58 -1.63
CA ALA A 15 22.20 14.14 -1.42
C ALA A 15 21.73 13.76 0.00
N ALA A 16 22.14 14.54 1.02
CA ALA A 16 21.77 14.29 2.41
C ALA A 16 20.27 14.51 2.69
N LEU A 17 19.64 15.49 2.03
CA LEU A 17 18.20 15.75 2.17
C LEU A 17 17.34 14.67 1.51
N ALA A 18 17.80 14.08 0.40
CA ALA A 18 17.10 12.97 -0.26
C ALA A 18 17.10 11.69 0.60
N ALA A 19 18.20 11.41 1.31
CA ALA A 19 18.29 10.25 2.20
C ALA A 19 17.34 10.37 3.40
N LEU A 20 17.11 11.59 3.91
CA LEU A 20 16.19 11.82 5.03
C LEU A 20 14.73 11.60 4.63
N TRP A 21 14.36 11.90 3.39
CA TRP A 21 13.01 11.63 2.86
C TRP A 21 12.74 10.13 2.69
N LEU A 22 13.74 9.34 2.31
CA LEU A 22 13.60 7.89 2.18
C LEU A 22 13.58 7.18 3.55
N ALA A 23 14.28 7.74 4.55
CA ALA A 23 14.28 7.23 5.92
C ALA A 23 13.04 7.64 6.74
N ALA A 24 12.35 8.71 6.34
CA ALA A 24 11.12 9.18 6.96
C ALA A 24 9.85 8.65 6.27
N ALA A 25 9.97 7.71 5.34
CA ALA A 25 8.80 7.01 4.82
C ALA A 25 8.13 6.32 6.01
N PRO A 26 6.89 6.71 6.40
CA PRO A 26 6.19 5.99 7.44
C PRO A 26 6.03 4.56 6.93
N ALA A 27 6.69 3.62 7.59
CA ALA A 27 6.37 2.21 7.43
C ALA A 27 4.90 2.11 7.79
N ALA A 28 4.03 2.03 6.78
CA ALA A 28 2.62 1.75 6.99
C ALA A 28 2.60 0.45 7.79
N ALA A 29 2.27 0.57 9.08
CA ALA A 29 2.20 -0.57 9.96
C ALA A 29 1.26 -1.56 9.29
N ALA A 30 1.81 -2.70 8.84
CA ALA A 30 1.00 -3.81 8.42
C ALA A 30 0.12 -4.12 9.63
N ALA A 31 -1.17 -3.81 9.53
CA ALA A 31 -2.12 -4.08 10.57
C ALA A 31 -2.05 -5.59 10.84
N ASN A 32 -1.46 -5.97 11.97
CA ASN A 32 -1.25 -7.37 12.37
C ASN A 32 -2.56 -8.11 12.66
N ASP A 33 -3.71 -7.46 12.43
CA ASP A 33 -5.00 -8.09 12.22
C ASP A 33 -5.74 -7.25 11.17
N PRO A 34 -5.89 -7.70 9.91
CA PRO A 34 -6.46 -6.87 8.86
C PRO A 34 -7.96 -6.57 9.07
N GLY A 35 -8.60 -7.17 10.06
CA GLY A 35 -10.05 -7.16 10.18
C GLY A 35 -10.71 -7.77 8.93
N ALA A 36 -12.04 -7.86 8.92
CA ALA A 36 -12.74 -8.19 7.69
C ALA A 36 -12.80 -6.96 6.77
N LEU A 37 -12.48 -7.13 5.49
CA LEU A 37 -12.73 -6.14 4.44
C LEU A 37 -14.24 -5.98 4.25
N ARG A 38 -14.77 -4.81 4.61
CA ARG A 38 -16.20 -4.50 4.50
C ARG A 38 -16.48 -3.88 3.14
N VAL A 39 -17.34 -4.52 2.35
CA VAL A 39 -17.65 -4.12 0.97
C VAL A 39 -19.14 -3.82 0.87
N TRP A 40 -19.49 -2.58 0.54
CA TRP A 40 -20.88 -2.21 0.26
C TRP A 40 -21.19 -2.46 -1.21
N THR A 41 -22.20 -3.29 -1.47
CA THR A 41 -22.70 -3.55 -2.82
C THR A 41 -24.17 -3.20 -2.91
N ARG A 42 -24.61 -2.76 -4.10
CA ARG A 42 -26.02 -2.65 -4.47
C ARG A 42 -26.36 -3.85 -5.36
N SER A 43 -26.18 -5.05 -4.82
CA SER A 43 -26.43 -6.29 -5.55
C SER A 43 -27.75 -6.88 -5.08
N SER A 44 -28.49 -7.53 -6.00
CA SER A 44 -29.62 -8.37 -5.62
C SER A 44 -29.13 -9.58 -4.80
N ASN A 45 -30.04 -10.22 -4.05
CA ASN A 45 -29.69 -11.37 -3.22
C ASN A 45 -29.04 -12.52 -4.03
N ASP A 46 -29.47 -12.71 -5.28
CA ASP A 46 -28.90 -13.74 -6.14
C ASP A 46 -27.48 -13.39 -6.62
N GLY A 47 -27.24 -12.13 -6.99
CA GLY A 47 -25.91 -11.63 -7.32
C GLY A 47 -24.92 -11.73 -6.15
N ARG A 48 -25.42 -11.73 -4.91
CA ARG A 48 -24.58 -11.87 -3.71
C ARG A 48 -23.88 -13.21 -3.59
N LYS A 49 -24.52 -14.31 -4.03
CA LYS A 49 -23.92 -15.65 -3.99
C LYS A 49 -22.65 -15.75 -4.83
N THR A 50 -22.60 -15.03 -5.95
CA THR A 50 -21.40 -14.97 -6.79
C THR A 50 -20.24 -14.30 -6.05
N TYR A 51 -20.52 -13.21 -5.34
CA TYR A 51 -19.51 -12.51 -4.55
C TYR A 51 -19.02 -13.32 -3.36
N ASP A 52 -19.90 -14.09 -2.70
CA ASP A 52 -19.51 -14.99 -1.61
C ASP A 52 -18.49 -16.05 -2.08
N ALA A 53 -18.68 -16.61 -3.28
CA ALA A 53 -17.72 -17.56 -3.86
C ALA A 53 -16.36 -16.92 -4.16
N ILE A 54 -16.36 -15.69 -4.66
CA ILE A 54 -15.15 -14.91 -4.92
C ILE A 54 -14.43 -14.58 -3.61
N ALA A 55 -15.17 -14.15 -2.59
CA ALA A 55 -14.64 -13.84 -1.27
C ALA A 55 -14.03 -15.07 -0.58
N ALA A 56 -14.66 -16.24 -0.72
CA ALA A 56 -14.12 -17.49 -0.20
C ALA A 56 -12.78 -17.84 -0.86
N ALA A 57 -12.69 -17.75 -2.20
CA ALA A 57 -11.45 -18.01 -2.93
C ALA A 57 -10.35 -16.99 -2.62
N PHE A 58 -10.72 -15.72 -2.43
CA PHE A 58 -9.80 -14.67 -2.01
C PHE A 58 -9.27 -14.94 -0.59
N THR A 59 -10.16 -15.22 0.36
CA THR A 59 -9.82 -15.51 1.75
C THR A 59 -8.92 -16.74 1.85
N ALA A 60 -9.18 -17.78 1.06
CA ALA A 60 -8.33 -18.97 1.02
C ALA A 60 -6.90 -18.68 0.55
N LYS A 61 -6.70 -17.66 -0.29
CA LYS A 61 -5.38 -17.27 -0.81
C LYS A 61 -4.64 -16.28 0.09
N THR A 62 -5.37 -15.37 0.73
CA THR A 62 -4.76 -14.22 1.42
C THR A 62 -4.90 -14.29 2.95
N GLY A 63 -5.80 -15.11 3.47
CA GLY A 63 -6.20 -15.11 4.87
C GLY A 63 -7.07 -13.92 5.29
N ILE A 64 -7.38 -13.00 4.36
CA ILE A 64 -8.17 -11.79 4.63
C ILE A 64 -9.64 -12.10 4.43
N ARG A 65 -10.46 -11.89 5.47
CA ARG A 65 -11.92 -12.09 5.40
C ARG A 65 -12.58 -10.94 4.65
N VAL A 66 -13.65 -11.23 3.91
CA VAL A 66 -14.44 -10.21 3.20
C VAL A 66 -15.89 -10.32 3.64
N GLU A 67 -16.49 -9.19 4.00
CA GLU A 67 -17.89 -9.07 4.43
C GLU A 67 -18.64 -8.13 3.50
N TYR A 68 -19.70 -8.63 2.87
CA TYR A 68 -20.57 -7.81 2.02
C TYR A 68 -21.68 -7.15 2.82
N PHE A 69 -21.99 -5.90 2.50
CA PHE A 69 -23.09 -5.13 3.08
C PHE A 69 -23.98 -4.64 1.96
N ASN A 70 -25.31 -4.71 2.14
CA ASN A 70 -26.22 -4.11 1.17
C ASN A 70 -26.34 -2.61 1.49
N ALA A 71 -26.04 -1.75 0.53
CA ALA A 71 -26.33 -0.33 0.67
C ALA A 71 -27.86 -0.16 0.57
N THR A 72 -28.51 0.17 1.69
CA THR A 72 -29.96 0.41 1.76
C THR A 72 -30.28 1.77 1.12
#